data_AF-D4LB92-F1
#
_entry.id   AF-D4LB92-F1
#
_cell.length_a   1.000
_cell.length_b   1.000
_cell.length_c   1.000
_cell.angle_alpha   90.00
_cell.angle_beta   90.00
_cell.angle_gamma   90.00
#
_symmetry.space_group_name_H-M   'P 1'
#
loop_
_entity.id
_entity.type
_entity.pdbx_description
1 polymer ?
#
loop_
_entity_poly.entity_id
_entity_poly.type
_entity_poly.pdbx_seq_one_letter_code
_entity_poly.pdbx_strand_id
1 'polypeptide(L)' 'MKSNPQELDEKRLSAMKVKILEAEMKNLKTREKNNDQMVETITKIISNEAGKKY' A
#
# COMPACT_ATOMS: atom_id res chain seq x y z
N MET A 1 -30.68 1.25 1.85
CA MET A 1 -29.33 0.92 2.39
C MET A 1 -28.36 1.95 1.82
N LYS A 2 -27.79 2.82 2.66
CA LYS A 2 -26.78 3.77 2.20
C LYS A 2 -25.49 2.97 1.99
N SER A 3 -25.03 2.86 0.75
CA SER A 3 -23.70 2.34 0.46
C SER A 3 -22.68 3.17 1.25
N ASN A 4 -21.95 2.50 2.13
CA ASN A 4 -20.95 3.14 2.98
C ASN A 4 -19.82 3.66 2.06
N PRO A 5 -19.49 4.96 2.04
CA PRO A 5 -18.46 5.52 1.14
C PRO A 5 -17.02 5.05 1.43
N GLN A 6 -16.87 3.98 2.22
CA GLN A 6 -15.61 3.44 2.72
C GLN A 6 -15.48 1.92 2.57
N GLU A 7 -16.38 1.25 1.85
CA GLU A 7 -16.07 -0.09 1.35
C GLU A 7 -14.98 0.05 0.28
N LEU A 8 -13.73 0.10 0.73
CA LEU A 8 -12.58 -0.20 -0.10
C LEU A 8 -12.86 -1.54 -0.75
N ASP A 9 -13.09 -1.51 -2.07
CA ASP A 9 -13.26 -2.69 -2.90
C ASP A 9 -12.24 -3.75 -2.46
N GLU A 10 -12.72 -4.93 -2.05
CA GLU A 10 -11.89 -6.02 -1.56
C GLU A 10 -10.77 -6.37 -2.55
N LYS A 11 -11.03 -6.21 -3.85
CA LYS A 11 -10.04 -6.40 -4.90
C LYS A 11 -8.89 -5.38 -4.80
N ARG A 12 -9.21 -4.10 -4.56
CA ARG A 12 -8.21 -3.03 -4.37
C ARG A 12 -7.45 -3.23 -3.07
N LEU A 13 -8.14 -3.66 -2.01
CA LEU A 13 -7.50 -3.99 -0.73
C LEU A 13 -6.52 -5.16 -0.87
N SER A 14 -6.90 -6.21 -1.61
CA SER A 14 -6.04 -7.36 -1.89
C SER A 14 -4.82 -6.96 -2.73
N ALA A 15 -5.02 -6.17 -3.80
CA ALA A 15 -3.93 -5.65 -4.61
C ALA A 15 -2.93 -4.78 -3.81
N MET A 16 -3.44 -3.94 -2.91
CA MET A 16 -2.62 -3.12 -2.01
C MET A 16 -1.76 -4.00 -1.08
N LYS A 17 -2.35 -5.04 -0.47
CA LYS A 17 -1.64 -5.98 0.40
C LYS A 17 -0.51 -6.67 -0.34
N VAL A 18 -0.77 -7.16 -1.56
CA VAL A 18 0.25 -7.81 -2.40
C VAL A 18 1.41 -6.87 -2.67
N LYS A 19 1.13 -5.62 -3.09
CA LYS A 19 2.16 -4.62 -3.37
C LYS A 19 3.04 -4.30 -2.17
N ILE A 20 2.45 -4.21 -0.96
CA ILE A 20 3.19 -3.96 0.28
C ILE A 20 4.12 -5.14 0.58
N LEU A 21 3.61 -6.38 0.49
CA LEU A 21 4.41 -7.58 0.74
C LEU A 21 5.57 -7.71 -0.26
N GLU A 22 5.33 -7.44 -1.54
CA GLU A 22 6.39 -7.44 -2.56
C GLU A 22 7.47 -6.39 -2.28
N ALA A 23 7.07 -5.19 -1.85
CA ALA A 23 8.01 -4.12 -1.49
C ALA A 23 8.88 -4.52 -0.29
N GLU A 24 8.29 -5.06 0.78
CA GLU A 24 9.01 -5.56 1.95
C GLU A 24 9.92 -6.74 1.60
N MET A 25 9.44 -7.72 0.83
CA MET A 25 10.26 -8.86 0.40
C MET A 25 11.44 -8.44 -0.46
N LYS A 26 11.25 -7.46 -1.36
CA LYS A 26 12.33 -6.89 -2.15
C LYS A 26 13.35 -6.22 -1.24
N ASN A 27 12.90 -5.38 -0.31
CA ASN A 27 13.80 -4.67 0.58
C ASN A 27 14.55 -5.60 1.54
N LEU A 28 13.91 -6.68 2.01
CA LEU A 28 14.57 -7.69 2.83
C LEU A 28 15.74 -8.36 2.07
N LYS A 29 15.57 -8.59 0.77
CA LYS A 29 16.60 -9.19 -0.10
C LYS A 29 17.72 -8.22 -0.46
N THR A 30 17.38 -6.99 -0.83
CA THR A 30 18.36 -6.02 -1.35
C THR A 30 18.93 -5.09 -0.30
N ARG A 31 18.21 -4.89 0.82
CA ARG A 31 18.48 -3.87 1.86
C ARG A 31 18.71 -2.47 1.28
N GLU A 32 18.05 -2.19 0.15
CA GLU A 32 18.23 -0.96 -0.63
C GLU A 32 17.61 0.26 0.07
N LYS A 33 16.52 0.06 0.81
CA LYS A 33 15.77 1.10 1.51
C LYS A 33 15.95 0.96 3.01
N ASN A 34 16.23 2.07 3.68
CA ASN A 34 16.16 2.17 5.12
C ASN A 34 14.68 2.20 5.60
N ASN A 35 14.48 2.21 6.91
CA ASN A 35 13.16 2.16 7.52
C ASN A 35 12.25 3.32 7.05
N ASP A 36 12.78 4.54 7.01
CA ASP A 36 12.01 5.73 6.63
C ASP A 36 11.58 5.66 5.15
N GLN A 37 12.46 5.20 4.28
CA GLN A 37 12.18 5.00 2.85
C GLN A 37 11.15 3.89 2.62
N MET A 38 11.14 2.84 3.45
CA MET A 38 10.12 1.80 3.39
C MET A 38 8.76 2.29 3.87
N VAL A 39 8.73 3.04 4.97
CA VAL A 39 7.50 3.70 5.46
C VAL A 39 6.92 4.63 4.39
N GLU A 40 7.76 5.42 3.72
CA GLU A 40 7.32 6.30 2.64
C GLU A 40 6.77 5.49 1.44
N THR A 41 7.46 4.40 1.07
CA THR A 41 7.03 3.51 -0.02
C THR A 41 5.65 2.90 0.26
N ILE A 42 5.44 2.35 1.46
CA ILE A 42 4.16 1.78 1.88
C ILE A 42 3.07 2.85 1.93
N THR A 43 3.38 4.03 2.46
CA THR A 43 2.43 5.16 2.52
C THR A 43 1.98 5.59 1.12
N LYS A 44 2.89 5.61 0.14
CA LYS A 44 2.55 5.87 -1.27
C LYS A 44 1.66 4.79 -1.86
N ILE A 45 1.96 3.51 -1.62
CA ILE A 45 1.13 2.39 -2.08
C ILE A 45 -0.31 2.52 -1.53
N ILE A 46 -0.44 2.80 -0.24
CA ILE A 46 -1.74 2.98 0.43
C ILE A 46 -2.48 4.20 -0.12
N SER A 47 -1.81 5.34 -0.26
CA SER A 47 -2.45 6.59 -0.72
C SER A 47 -2.95 6.48 -2.16
N ASN A 48 -2.16 5.82 -3.03
CA ASN A 48 -2.54 5.55 -4.41
C ASN A 48 -3.79 4.65 -4.49
N GLU A 49 -3.84 3.58 -3.69
CA GLU A 49 -4.98 2.66 -3.68
C GLU A 49 -6.23 3.26 -3.01
N ALA A 50 -6.04 4.09 -1.98
CA ALA A 50 -7.11 4.86 -1.33
C ALA A 50 -7.63 6.03 -2.20
N GLY A 51 -7.00 6.33 -3.34
CA GLY A 51 -7.38 7.44 -4.21
C GLY A 51 -7.17 8.82 -3.60
N LYS A 52 -6.45 8.92 -2.47
CA LYS A 52 -6.07 10.20 -1.88
C LYS A 52 -4.85 10.74 -2.62
N LYS A 53 -5.10 11.65 -3.57
CA LYS A 53 -4.09 12.63 -3.97
C LYS A 53 -4.06 13.72 -2.90
N TYR A 54 -2.95 13.83 -2.20
CA TYR A 54 -2.60 15.07 -1.50
C TYR A 54 -1.99 16.05 -2.52
#